data_AF-A0A7Z9F9S3-F1
#
_entry.id   AF-A0A7Z9F9S3-F1
#
_cell.length_a   1.000
_cell.length_b   1.000
_cell.length_c   1.000
_cell.angle_alpha   90.00
_cell.angle_beta   90.00
_cell.angle_gamma   90.00
#
_symmetry.space_group_name_H-M   'P 1'
#
loop_
_entity.id
_entity.type
_entity.pdbx_description
1 polymer ?
#
loop_
_entity_poly.entity_id
_entity_poly.type
_entity_poly.pdbx_seq_one_letter_code
_entity_poly.pdbx_strand_id
1 'polypeptide(L)'
;MSTRVADRMIITRCSRFFIFCLLFSLAACCVAAQEGSLRVGIKPVEPFVIKVKNDGYTGISIDLWEEIARINNIDFKYVELTNTEQLIQASEKGDVDLAIAAITMTSDRLKRVDFSNTMFNQVSAWRYAVNGRE
;
A
#
# COMPACT_ATOMS: atom_id res chain seq x y z
N MET A 1 -9.16 -33.55 -60.21
CA MET A 1 -9.22 -33.90 -58.77
C MET A 1 -8.07 -33.22 -58.02
N SER A 2 -7.99 -31.88 -58.00
CA SER A 2 -6.84 -31.16 -57.39
C SER A 2 -7.12 -29.69 -57.06
N THR A 3 -8.24 -29.39 -56.39
CA THR A 3 -8.55 -28.02 -55.92
C THR A 3 -8.88 -27.95 -54.43
N ARG A 4 -9.38 -29.06 -53.83
CA ARG A 4 -9.81 -29.08 -52.41
C ARG A 4 -8.67 -29.08 -51.37
N VAL A 5 -7.42 -29.29 -51.79
CA VAL A 5 -6.26 -29.41 -50.88
C VAL A 5 -5.58 -28.06 -50.62
N ALA A 6 -5.56 -27.16 -51.61
CA ALA A 6 -4.95 -25.84 -51.49
C ALA A 6 -5.73 -24.92 -50.52
N ASP A 7 -7.06 -24.97 -50.56
CA ASP A 7 -7.94 -24.14 -49.71
C ASP A 7 -7.83 -24.50 -48.22
N ARG A 8 -7.66 -25.80 -47.89
CA ARG A 8 -7.48 -26.26 -46.50
C ARG A 8 -6.14 -25.82 -45.89
N MET A 9 -5.11 -25.59 -46.72
CA MET A 9 -3.79 -25.16 -46.26
C MET A 9 -3.75 -23.66 -45.93
N ILE A 10 -4.53 -22.83 -46.64
CA ILE A 10 -4.59 -21.37 -46.44
C ILE A 10 -5.39 -21.03 -45.17
N ILE A 11 -6.54 -21.68 -44.96
CA ILE A 11 -7.40 -21.45 -43.79
C ILE A 11 -6.69 -21.83 -42.47
N THR A 12 -5.87 -22.90 -42.51
CA THR A 12 -5.13 -23.40 -41.33
C THR A 12 -3.94 -22.50 -40.97
N ARG A 13 -3.33 -21.81 -41.95
CA ARG A 13 -2.24 -20.83 -41.71
C ARG A 13 -2.78 -19.52 -41.13
N CYS A 14 -3.97 -19.08 -41.56
CA CYS A 14 -4.62 -17.88 -41.00
C CYS A 14 -5.08 -18.10 -39.55
N SER A 15 -5.62 -19.28 -39.21
CA SER A 15 -6.07 -19.61 -37.85
C SER A 15 -4.92 -19.69 -36.84
N ARG A 16 -3.76 -20.24 -37.25
CA ARG A 16 -2.55 -20.30 -36.41
C ARG A 16 -1.91 -18.94 -36.17
N PHE A 17 -1.98 -18.04 -37.15
CA PHE A 17 -1.47 -16.67 -37.01
C PHE A 17 -2.35 -15.83 -36.08
N PHE A 18 -3.68 -16.00 -36.17
CA PHE A 18 -4.65 -15.30 -35.33
C PHE A 18 -4.57 -15.73 -33.86
N ILE A 19 -4.38 -17.03 -33.60
CA ILE A 19 -4.19 -17.57 -32.24
C ILE A 19 -2.85 -17.12 -31.62
N PHE A 20 -1.79 -17.01 -32.43
CA PHE A 20 -0.49 -16.52 -31.97
C PHE A 20 -0.53 -15.02 -31.62
N CYS A 21 -1.24 -14.20 -32.40
CA CYS A 21 -1.49 -12.79 -32.04
C CYS A 21 -2.36 -12.62 -30.79
N LEU A 22 -3.38 -13.48 -30.61
CA LEU A 22 -4.25 -13.43 -29.43
C LEU A 22 -3.52 -13.83 -28.13
N LEU A 23 -2.62 -14.83 -28.20
CA LEU A 23 -1.78 -15.25 -27.09
C LEU A 23 -0.70 -14.21 -26.74
N PHE A 24 -0.15 -13.50 -27.74
CA PHE A 24 0.83 -12.43 -27.52
C PHE A 24 0.20 -11.18 -26.86
N SER A 25 -1.07 -10.90 -27.15
CA SER A 25 -1.79 -9.76 -26.55
C SER A 25 -2.15 -9.96 -25.08
N LEU A 26 -2.24 -11.20 -24.58
CA LEU A 26 -2.57 -11.47 -23.18
C LEU A 26 -1.38 -11.26 -22.23
N ALA A 27 -0.15 -11.33 -22.75
CA ALA A 27 1.08 -11.20 -21.95
C ALA A 27 1.49 -9.74 -21.66
N ALA A 28 0.97 -8.76 -22.40
CA ALA A 28 1.39 -7.35 -22.26
C ALA A 28 0.70 -6.61 -21.10
N CYS A 29 -0.38 -7.15 -20.53
CA CYS A 29 -1.17 -6.44 -19.51
C CYS A 29 -0.57 -6.53 -18.09
N CYS A 30 0.36 -7.45 -17.84
CA CYS A 30 0.87 -7.67 -16.48
C CYS A 30 2.01 -6.72 -16.05
N VAL A 31 2.46 -5.82 -16.92
CA VAL A 31 3.61 -4.93 -16.65
C VAL A 31 3.19 -3.45 -16.65
N ALA A 32 2.07 -3.14 -16.00
CA ALA A 32 1.85 -1.79 -15.48
C ALA A 32 2.57 -1.70 -14.12
N ALA A 33 3.91 -1.69 -14.15
CA ALA A 33 4.70 -1.35 -12.98
C ALA A 33 4.34 0.08 -12.57
N GLN A 34 3.90 0.25 -11.33
CA GLN A 34 3.48 1.53 -10.78
C GLN A 34 4.71 2.45 -10.69
N GLU A 35 4.92 3.29 -11.71
CA GLU A 35 6.05 4.25 -11.82
C GLU A 35 6.00 5.42 -10.80
N GLY A 36 5.24 5.29 -9.72
CA GLY A 36 5.08 6.33 -8.71
C GLY A 36 5.71 5.94 -7.38
N SER A 37 6.56 6.80 -6.84
CA SER A 37 7.01 6.71 -5.44
C SER A 37 5.80 6.78 -4.50
N LEU A 38 5.68 5.78 -3.62
CA LEU A 38 4.58 5.62 -2.68
C LEU A 38 4.52 6.80 -1.70
N ARG A 39 3.36 7.41 -1.53
CA ARG A 39 3.15 8.56 -0.63
C ARG A 39 2.81 8.06 0.75
N VAL A 40 3.72 8.29 1.70
CA VAL A 40 3.60 7.82 3.07
C VAL A 40 3.21 9.00 3.95
N GLY A 41 1.95 9.04 4.36
CA GLY A 41 1.43 10.04 5.28
C GLY A 41 2.04 9.85 6.67
N ILE A 42 2.61 10.91 7.23
CA ILE A 42 3.16 10.90 8.59
C ILE A 42 2.69 12.08 9.40
N LYS A 43 2.73 11.94 10.72
CA LYS A 43 2.54 13.04 11.67
C LYS A 43 3.56 12.92 12.78
N PRO A 44 4.38 13.95 13.05
CA PRO A 44 5.27 13.97 14.20
C PRO A 44 4.53 13.64 15.50
N VAL A 45 5.04 12.65 16.21
CA VAL A 45 4.59 12.18 17.52
C VAL A 45 5.67 11.29 18.09
N GLU A 46 6.39 11.79 19.09
CA GLU A 46 7.41 11.00 19.77
C GLU A 46 6.77 9.85 20.56
N PRO A 47 7.45 8.69 20.69
CA PRO A 47 8.73 8.31 20.07
C PRO A 47 8.56 7.66 18.67
N PHE A 48 7.37 7.72 18.07
CA PHE A 48 7.02 6.97 16.86
C PHE A 48 7.50 7.64 15.57
N VAL A 49 7.29 8.95 15.47
CA VAL A 49 7.74 9.79 14.35
C VAL A 49 8.36 11.06 14.92
N ILE A 50 9.67 11.19 14.78
CA ILE A 50 10.48 12.28 15.28
C ILE A 50 11.00 13.04 14.07
N LYS A 51 10.74 14.35 14.02
CA LYS A 51 11.28 15.21 12.96
C LYS A 51 12.72 15.60 13.32
N VAL A 52 13.65 15.39 12.40
CA VAL A 52 15.06 15.80 12.56
C VAL A 52 15.39 16.99 11.66
N LYS A 53 16.63 17.48 11.72
CA LYS A 53 17.09 18.58 10.86
C LYS A 53 17.08 18.15 9.38
N ASN A 54 16.99 19.13 8.48
CA ASN A 54 16.97 18.93 7.02
C ASN A 54 15.78 18.08 6.51
N ASP A 55 14.60 18.25 7.12
CA ASP A 55 13.35 17.59 6.71
C ASP A 55 13.38 16.05 6.73
N GLY A 56 14.29 15.46 7.52
CA GLY A 56 14.33 14.03 7.79
C GLY A 56 13.38 13.61 8.92
N TYR A 57 13.12 12.29 9.00
CA TYR A 57 12.33 11.69 10.07
C TYR A 57 13.05 10.47 10.65
N THR A 58 12.78 10.15 11.91
CA THR A 58 13.26 8.95 12.61
C THR A 58 12.20 8.49 13.61
N GLY A 59 12.47 7.42 14.36
CA GLY A 59 11.58 6.89 15.39
C GLY A 59 10.97 5.55 14.98
N ILE A 60 10.26 4.93 15.93
CA ILE A 60 9.88 3.52 15.83
C ILE A 60 9.05 3.20 14.57
N SER A 61 8.11 4.09 14.20
CA SER A 61 7.27 3.88 13.03
C SER A 61 8.03 4.13 11.72
N ILE A 62 8.97 5.07 11.73
CA ILE A 62 9.82 5.37 10.57
C ILE A 62 10.75 4.19 10.30
N ASP A 63 11.51 3.75 11.31
CA ASP A 63 12.49 2.66 11.18
C ASP A 63 11.83 1.36 10.70
N LEU A 64 10.64 1.04 11.23
CA LEU A 64 9.88 -0.12 10.79
C LEU A 64 9.44 -0.02 9.32
N TRP A 65 8.90 1.13 8.93
CA TRP A 65 8.45 1.34 7.56
C TRP A 65 9.62 1.28 6.58
N GLU A 66 10.73 1.94 6.89
CA GLU A 66 11.92 1.93 6.03
C GLU A 66 12.46 0.52 5.83
N GLU A 67 12.46 -0.32 6.87
CA GLU A 67 12.88 -1.72 6.74
C GLU A 67 11.90 -2.54 5.88
N ILE A 68 10.59 -2.33 6.03
CA ILE A 68 9.57 -2.95 5.16
C ILE A 68 9.78 -2.50 3.71
N ALA A 69 9.96 -1.20 3.47
CA ALA A 69 10.18 -0.66 2.14
C ALA A 69 11.45 -1.23 1.51
N ARG A 70 12.54 -1.32 2.29
CA ARG A 70 13.81 -1.90 1.86
C ARG A 70 13.69 -3.37 1.47
N ILE A 71 13.02 -4.20 2.28
CA ILE A 71 12.82 -5.64 2.00
C ILE A 71 12.01 -5.85 0.71
N ASN A 72 11.05 -4.95 0.44
CA ASN A 72 10.14 -5.06 -0.70
C ASN A 72 10.59 -4.23 -1.93
N ASN A 73 11.75 -3.55 -1.87
CA ASN A 73 12.23 -2.61 -2.90
C ASN A 73 11.18 -1.56 -3.29
N ILE A 74 10.57 -0.92 -2.30
CA ILE A 74 9.55 0.11 -2.48
C ILE A 74 10.21 1.48 -2.40
N ASP A 75 10.09 2.27 -3.47
CA ASP A 75 10.39 3.70 -3.45
C ASP A 75 9.23 4.46 -2.81
N PHE A 76 9.54 5.37 -1.89
CA PHE A 76 8.52 6.16 -1.18
C PHE A 76 8.97 7.58 -0.88
N LYS A 77 8.00 8.43 -0.54
CA LYS A 77 8.21 9.79 -0.06
C LYS A 77 7.25 10.10 1.08
N TYR A 78 7.74 10.86 2.06
CA TYR A 78 6.90 11.28 3.18
C TYR A 78 6.02 12.47 2.84
N VAL A 79 4.79 12.43 3.33
CA VAL A 79 3.83 13.53 3.30
C VAL A 79 3.49 13.87 4.75
N GLU A 80 4.09 14.94 5.28
CA GLU A 80 3.82 15.39 6.65
C GLU A 80 2.45 16.06 6.73
N LEU A 81 1.63 15.60 7.67
CA LEU A 81 0.32 16.15 8.00
C LEU A 81 0.27 16.56 9.47
N THR A 82 -0.59 17.51 9.79
CA THR A 82 -0.57 18.17 11.10
C THR A 82 -1.26 17.32 12.18
N ASN A 83 -2.29 16.55 11.81
CA ASN A 83 -3.08 15.78 12.77
C ASN A 83 -3.58 14.45 12.20
N THR A 84 -4.04 13.58 13.09
CA THR A 84 -4.50 12.24 12.72
C THR A 84 -5.74 12.26 11.84
N GLU A 85 -6.66 13.22 12.00
CA GLU A 85 -7.84 13.30 11.14
C GLU A 85 -7.47 13.65 9.69
N GLN A 86 -6.49 14.54 9.50
CA GLN A 86 -5.94 14.81 8.17
C GLN A 86 -5.30 13.58 7.56
N LEU A 87 -4.58 12.75 8.33
CA LEU A 87 -4.04 11.47 7.84
C LEU A 87 -5.16 10.55 7.35
N ILE A 88 -6.23 10.38 8.14
CA ILE A 88 -7.36 9.53 7.75
C ILE A 88 -8.04 10.07 6.48
N GLN A 89 -8.27 11.38 6.40
CA GLN A 89 -8.87 12.01 5.22
C GLN A 89 -7.98 11.89 3.98
N ALA A 90 -6.68 12.07 4.13
CA ALA A 90 -5.73 11.93 3.03
C ALA A 90 -5.68 10.49 2.53
N SER A 91 -5.73 9.49 3.42
CA SER A 91 -5.83 8.08 3.04
C SER A 91 -7.16 7.76 2.35
N GLU A 92 -8.27 8.26 2.89
CA GLU A 92 -9.63 8.07 2.32
C GLU A 92 -9.75 8.67 0.91
N LYS A 93 -9.10 9.80 0.66
CA LYS A 93 -9.08 10.47 -0.66
C LYS A 93 -8.03 9.90 -1.63
N GLY A 94 -7.12 9.06 -1.15
CA GLY A 94 -5.97 8.61 -1.92
C GLY A 94 -4.94 9.73 -2.19
N ASP A 95 -4.86 10.74 -1.32
CA ASP A 95 -3.80 11.75 -1.32
C ASP A 95 -2.48 11.19 -0.76
N VAL A 96 -2.58 10.18 0.10
CA VAL A 96 -1.48 9.30 0.53
C VAL A 96 -1.87 7.84 0.31
N ASP A 97 -0.90 6.99 0.04
CA ASP A 97 -1.12 5.57 -0.25
C ASP A 97 -1.14 4.72 1.03
N LEU A 98 -0.47 5.18 2.09
CA LEU A 98 -0.57 4.65 3.45
C LEU A 98 -0.23 5.74 4.47
N ALA A 99 -0.65 5.53 5.72
CA ALA A 99 -0.34 6.43 6.82
C ALA A 99 0.38 5.70 7.96
N ILE A 100 1.54 6.20 8.39
CA ILE A 100 2.28 5.72 9.57
C ILE A 100 2.40 6.83 10.62
N ALA A 101 1.84 6.57 11.79
CA ALA A 101 1.98 7.38 13.00
C ALA A 101 1.43 6.59 14.19
N ALA A 102 1.34 7.21 15.36
CA ALA A 102 0.53 6.72 16.47
C ALA A 102 -0.98 6.86 16.20
N ILE A 103 -1.50 6.14 15.20
CA ILE A 103 -2.91 6.18 14.80
C ILE A 103 -3.68 5.11 15.58
N THR A 104 -4.49 5.55 16.55
CA THR A 104 -5.41 4.65 17.25
C THR A 104 -6.50 4.16 16.30
N MET A 105 -6.64 2.85 16.21
CA MET A 105 -7.72 2.18 15.49
C MET A 105 -9.02 2.34 16.29
N THR A 106 -10.00 3.02 15.69
CA THR A 106 -11.34 3.22 16.29
C THR A 106 -12.40 2.73 15.31
N SER A 107 -13.58 2.38 15.83
CA SER A 107 -14.69 1.89 14.99
C SER A 107 -15.11 2.87 13.90
N ASP A 108 -14.98 4.18 14.12
CA ASP A 108 -15.34 5.18 13.11
C ASP A 108 -14.29 5.32 12.02
N ARG A 109 -13.01 5.09 12.33
CA ARG A 109 -11.92 5.11 11.33
C ARG A 109 -11.93 3.85 10.48
N LEU A 110 -12.22 2.69 11.07
CA LEU A 110 -12.34 1.42 10.36
C LEU A 110 -13.44 1.42 9.28
N LYS A 111 -14.44 2.30 9.38
CA LYS A 111 -15.46 2.47 8.34
C LYS A 111 -14.96 3.26 7.13
N ARG A 112 -13.84 3.97 7.27
CA ARG A 112 -13.34 4.94 6.29
C ARG A 112 -12.06 4.48 5.62
N VAL A 113 -11.21 3.77 6.35
CA VAL A 113 -9.92 3.25 5.88
C VAL A 113 -9.64 1.89 6.51
N ASP A 114 -8.86 1.08 5.80
CA ASP A 114 -8.35 -0.18 6.30
C ASP A 114 -7.12 0.02 7.19
N PHE A 115 -6.95 -0.86 8.17
CA PHE A 115 -5.80 -0.89 9.07
C PHE A 115 -5.05 -2.21 8.91
N SER A 116 -3.72 -2.16 9.03
CA SER A 116 -2.92 -3.35 9.27
C SER A 116 -3.16 -3.90 10.68
N ASN A 117 -2.54 -5.03 10.99
CA ASN A 117 -2.42 -5.47 12.37
C ASN A 117 -1.73 -4.40 13.22
N THR A 118 -2.13 -4.31 14.49
CA THR A 118 -1.61 -3.30 15.40
C THR A 118 -0.16 -3.62 15.76
N MET A 119 0.73 -2.66 15.53
CA MET A 119 2.13 -2.77 15.96
C MET A 119 2.30 -2.50 17.46
N PHE A 120 1.40 -1.72 18.05
CA PHE A 120 1.48 -1.29 19.44
C PHE A 120 0.11 -1.39 20.11
N ASN A 121 -0.01 -2.25 21.13
CA ASN A 121 -1.22 -2.38 21.93
C ASN A 121 -1.03 -1.64 23.26
N GLN A 122 -1.83 -0.61 23.50
CA GLN A 122 -1.89 0.04 24.80
C GLN A 122 -2.92 -0.67 25.68
N VAL A 123 -2.46 -1.38 26.71
CA VAL A 123 -3.32 -1.85 27.80
C VAL A 123 -3.32 -0.77 28.87
N SER A 124 -4.40 0.00 29.00
CA SER A 124 -4.57 0.91 30.14
C SER A 124 -4.87 0.09 31.39
N ALA A 125 -3.84 -0.18 32.20
CA ALA A 125 -3.87 -1.02 33.39
C ALA A 125 -4.54 -0.38 34.63
N TRP A 126 -5.38 0.65 34.46
CA TRP A 126 -6.04 1.34 35.59
C TRP A 126 -7.16 0.53 36.24
N ARG A 127 -7.54 -0.63 35.68
CA ARG A 127 -8.66 -1.44 36.21
C ARG A 127 -8.39 -2.11 37.56
N TYR A 128 -7.16 -2.03 38.10
CA TYR A 128 -6.83 -2.52 39.45
C TYR A 128 -6.76 -1.44 40.53
N ALA A 129 -6.81 -0.15 40.19
CA ALA A 129 -6.62 0.94 41.17
C ALA A 129 -7.92 1.39 41.87
N VAL A 130 -9.10 0.93 41.43
CA VAL A 130 -10.40 1.44 41.94
C VAL A 130 -11.09 0.49 42.93
N ASN A 131 -10.49 -0.67 43.25
CA ASN A 131 -11.14 -1.66 44.13
C ASN A 131 -10.23 -2.16 45.26
N GLY A 132 -9.55 -1.22 45.92
CA GLY A 132 -8.65 -1.51 47.03
C GLY A 132 -8.82 -0.52 48.19
N ARG A 133 -9.96 -0.65 48.89
CA ARG A 133 -10.12 -0.52 50.34
C ARG A 133 -9.33 0.58 51.07
N GLU A 134 -10.05 1.55 51.61
CA GLU A 134 -10.34 1.63 53.06
C GLU A 134 -11.84 1.92 53.26
#